data_AF-A0A1A8N325-F1
#
_entry.id   AF-A0A1A8N325-F1
#
_cell.length_a   1.000
_cell.length_b   1.000
_cell.length_c   1.000
_cell.angle_alpha   90.00
_cell.angle_beta   90.00
_cell.angle_gamma   90.00
#
_symmetry.space_group_name_H-M   'P 1'
#
loop_
_entity.id
_entity.type
_entity.pdbx_description
1 polymer ?
#
loop_
_entity_poly.entity_id
_entity_poly.type
_entity_poly.pdbx_seq_one_letter_code
_entity_poly.pdbx_strand_id
1 'polypeptide(L)'
;SRQQKTESKVNVKQRMLIVLLLLLSGNVQPNPGPEPQCAKTPSDFKSLSGLKYIHLNVCSLLNKMDKVRIWVTSTGADIVIISETWLTKSVTNEDINIDEFNVYRMDRPK
;
A
#
# COMPACT_ATOMS: atom_id res chain seq x y z
N SER A 1 39.82 7.19 44.42
CA SER A 1 38.38 6.89 44.67
C SER A 1 37.41 8.05 44.37
N ARG A 2 37.80 9.34 44.47
CA ARG A 2 36.90 10.47 44.10
C ARG A 2 36.83 10.79 42.59
N GLN A 3 37.91 10.59 41.82
CA GLN A 3 37.97 10.96 40.39
C GLN A 3 37.09 10.07 39.46
N GLN A 4 36.99 8.76 39.70
CA GLN A 4 36.13 7.86 38.91
C GLN A 4 34.62 8.14 39.07
N LYS A 5 34.20 8.71 40.21
CA LYS A 5 32.78 9.01 40.50
C LYS A 5 32.28 10.27 39.80
N THR A 6 33.19 11.16 39.39
CA THR A 6 32.86 12.40 38.68
C THR A 6 32.74 12.19 37.17
N GLU A 7 33.59 11.34 36.58
CA GLU A 7 33.54 11.02 35.14
C GLU A 7 32.23 10.31 34.74
N SER A 8 31.75 9.37 35.57
CA SER A 8 30.48 8.68 35.34
C SER A 8 29.28 9.62 35.40
N LYS A 9 29.28 10.60 36.32
CA LYS A 9 28.23 11.61 36.43
C LYS A 9 28.21 12.59 35.27
N VAL A 10 29.38 13.00 34.77
CA VAL A 10 29.49 13.87 33.58
C VAL A 10 28.93 13.14 32.35
N ASN A 11 29.27 11.86 32.19
CA ASN A 11 28.77 11.03 31.09
C ASN A 11 27.24 10.86 31.15
N VAL A 12 26.65 10.65 32.33
CA VAL A 12 25.19 10.59 32.49
C VAL A 12 24.53 11.94 32.17
N LYS A 13 25.08 13.07 32.64
CA LYS A 13 24.54 14.39 32.32
C LYS A 13 24.64 14.72 30.83
N GLN A 14 25.73 14.33 30.19
CA GLN A 14 25.94 14.52 28.75
C GLN A 14 24.96 13.65 27.94
N ARG A 15 24.73 12.40 28.35
CA ARG A 15 23.69 11.54 27.75
C ARG A 15 22.28 12.10 27.94
N MET A 16 21.96 12.59 29.14
CA MET A 16 20.66 13.23 29.41
C MET A 16 20.47 14.52 28.62
N LEU A 17 21.54 15.30 28.43
CA LEU A 17 21.53 16.50 27.60
C LEU A 17 21.31 16.14 26.13
N ILE A 18 21.99 15.10 25.62
CA ILE A 18 21.78 14.60 24.25
C ILE A 18 20.32 14.13 24.06
N VAL A 19 19.77 13.36 25.01
CA VAL A 19 18.36 12.93 24.97
C VAL A 19 17.41 14.13 25.01
N LEU A 20 17.66 15.11 25.86
CA LEU A 20 16.87 16.33 25.92
C LEU A 20 16.94 17.13 24.62
N LEU A 21 18.13 17.26 24.02
CA LEU A 21 18.32 17.92 22.72
C LEU A 21 17.62 17.16 21.59
N LEU A 22 17.61 15.82 21.62
CA LEU A 22 16.85 15.00 20.67
C LEU A 22 15.34 15.20 20.83
N LEU A 23 14.83 15.26 22.06
CA LEU A 23 13.41 15.51 22.34
C LEU A 23 12.97 16.93 21.95
N LEU A 24 13.85 17.93 22.12
CA LEU A 24 13.60 19.32 21.76
C LEU A 24 13.87 19.62 20.27
N SER A 25 14.60 18.76 19.56
CA SER A 25 14.99 18.98 18.16
C SER A 25 13.81 19.01 17.19
N GLY A 26 12.59 18.63 17.62
CA GLY A 26 11.42 18.55 16.76
C GLY A 26 11.57 17.55 15.59
N ASN A 27 12.70 16.82 15.53
CA ASN A 27 13.06 15.88 14.47
C ASN A 27 12.58 14.44 14.77
N VAL A 28 11.56 14.34 15.61
CA VAL A 28 10.59 13.25 15.56
C VAL A 28 9.34 13.91 15.03
N GLN A 29 9.20 13.95 13.71
CA GLN A 29 7.90 14.11 13.11
C GLN A 29 7.24 12.73 13.24
N PRO A 30 6.25 12.52 14.14
CA PRO A 30 5.44 11.32 14.10
C PRO A 30 4.53 11.54 12.90
N ASN A 31 5.05 11.33 11.70
CA ASN A 31 4.21 11.04 10.56
C ASN A 31 4.14 9.50 10.52
N PRO A 32 3.29 8.84 11.35
CA PRO A 32 2.68 7.66 10.79
C PRO A 32 2.07 8.20 9.49
N GLY A 33 2.40 7.60 8.34
CA GLY A 33 1.69 7.96 7.12
C GLY A 33 0.20 8.02 7.42
N PRO A 34 -0.58 8.89 6.75
CA PRO A 34 -2.01 9.06 7.05
C PRO A 34 -2.62 7.70 7.36
N GLU A 35 -3.26 7.59 8.53
CA GLU A 35 -3.90 6.36 9.02
C GLU A 35 -4.46 5.63 7.80
N PRO A 36 -4.02 4.39 7.51
CA PRO A 36 -4.39 3.73 6.28
C PRO A 36 -5.92 3.75 6.26
N GLN A 37 -6.47 4.55 5.34
CA GLN A 37 -7.90 4.66 5.11
C GLN A 37 -8.30 3.37 4.41
N CYS A 38 -8.22 2.29 5.17
CA CYS A 38 -8.45 0.96 4.70
C CYS A 38 -9.96 0.87 4.59
N ALA A 39 -10.47 1.15 3.40
CA ALA A 39 -11.85 0.82 3.05
C ALA A 39 -12.01 -0.69 3.26
N LYS A 40 -12.62 -1.06 4.39
CA LYS A 40 -12.78 -2.47 4.76
C LYS A 40 -13.91 -3.12 3.98
N THR A 41 -14.82 -2.31 3.45
CA THR A 41 -15.95 -2.75 2.64
C THR A 41 -15.98 -2.05 1.28
N PRO A 42 -16.58 -2.67 0.24
CA PRO A 42 -16.77 -2.02 -1.06
C PRO A 42 -17.59 -0.72 -0.97
N SER A 43 -18.54 -0.64 -0.03
CA SER A 43 -19.33 0.58 0.23
C SER A 43 -18.48 1.73 0.76
N ASP A 44 -17.56 1.45 1.68
CA ASP A 44 -16.62 2.46 2.19
C ASP A 44 -15.72 2.95 1.07
N PHE A 45 -15.27 2.04 0.19
CA PHE A 45 -14.44 2.40 -0.94
C PHE A 45 -15.18 3.30 -1.94
N LYS A 46 -16.46 2.99 -2.21
CA LYS A 46 -17.30 3.80 -3.11
C LYS A 46 -17.48 5.23 -2.63
N SER A 47 -17.65 5.43 -1.33
CA SER A 47 -17.87 6.74 -0.73
C SER A 47 -16.60 7.61 -0.66
N LEU A 48 -15.42 7.05 -0.91
CA LEU A 48 -14.19 7.82 -1.02
C LEU A 48 -14.26 8.80 -2.20
N SER A 49 -13.83 10.03 -1.93
CA SER A 49 -13.63 11.07 -2.92
C SER A 49 -12.25 10.98 -3.55
N GLY A 50 -12.13 11.38 -4.82
CA GLY A 50 -10.87 11.37 -5.57
C GLY A 50 -10.71 10.13 -6.43
N LEU A 51 -9.51 9.95 -6.98
CA LEU A 51 -9.18 8.85 -7.89
C LEU A 51 -9.09 7.53 -7.12
N LYS A 52 -9.93 6.57 -7.48
CA LYS A 52 -10.03 5.26 -6.84
C LYS A 52 -9.37 4.20 -7.70
N TYR A 53 -8.32 3.58 -7.18
CA TYR A 53 -7.68 2.46 -7.85
C TYR A 53 -7.57 1.25 -6.93
N ILE A 54 -7.58 0.08 -7.53
CA ILE A 54 -7.49 -1.20 -6.83
C ILE A 54 -6.40 -2.05 -7.46
N HIS A 55 -5.62 -2.74 -6.64
CA HIS A 55 -4.62 -3.70 -7.08
C HIS A 55 -4.96 -5.10 -6.56
N LEU A 56 -5.07 -6.06 -7.48
CA LEU A 56 -5.36 -7.45 -7.17
C LEU A 56 -4.30 -8.38 -7.76
N ASN A 57 -3.65 -9.16 -6.90
CA ASN A 57 -2.83 -10.28 -7.33
C ASN A 57 -3.72 -11.53 -7.43
N VAL A 58 -3.93 -12.05 -8.64
CA VAL A 58 -4.89 -13.15 -8.87
C VAL A 58 -4.27 -14.52 -9.02
N CYS A 59 -2.94 -14.64 -9.17
CA CYS A 59 -2.23 -15.91 -9.43
C CYS A 59 -3.00 -16.83 -10.40
N SER A 60 -3.10 -16.44 -11.67
CA SER A 60 -3.98 -16.96 -12.73
C SER A 60 -5.37 -16.30 -12.81
N LEU A 61 -5.55 -15.46 -13.84
CA LEU A 61 -6.75 -14.65 -14.04
C LEU A 61 -7.90 -15.42 -14.71
N LEU A 62 -7.60 -16.18 -15.78
CA LEU A 62 -8.63 -16.69 -16.71
C LEU A 62 -9.71 -17.52 -16.01
N ASN A 63 -9.31 -18.39 -15.08
CA ASN A 63 -10.24 -19.25 -14.33
C ASN A 63 -11.04 -18.51 -13.23
N LYS A 64 -10.81 -17.21 -13.05
CA LYS A 64 -11.39 -16.38 -12.00
C LYS A 64 -12.10 -15.14 -12.55
N MET A 65 -12.26 -15.03 -13.86
CA MET A 65 -12.83 -13.83 -14.51
C MET A 65 -14.20 -13.45 -13.96
N ASP A 66 -15.10 -14.40 -13.72
CA ASP A 66 -16.43 -14.10 -13.16
C ASP A 66 -16.34 -13.46 -11.78
N LYS A 67 -15.47 -14.00 -10.92
CA LYS A 67 -15.24 -13.47 -9.56
C LYS A 67 -14.64 -12.08 -9.61
N VAL A 68 -13.67 -11.88 -10.51
CA VAL A 68 -13.01 -10.58 -10.72
C VAL A 68 -14.01 -9.55 -11.23
N ARG A 69 -14.85 -9.89 -12.22
CA ARG A 69 -15.87 -8.99 -12.78
C ARG A 69 -16.84 -8.54 -11.70
N ILE A 70 -17.44 -9.48 -10.97
CA ILE A 70 -18.37 -9.18 -9.87
C ILE A 70 -17.71 -8.25 -8.85
N TRP A 71 -16.47 -8.56 -8.46
CA TRP A 71 -15.77 -7.78 -7.45
C TRP A 71 -15.44 -6.37 -7.92
N VAL A 72 -14.89 -6.22 -9.14
CA VAL A 72 -14.58 -4.91 -9.74
C VAL A 72 -15.84 -4.04 -9.83
N THR A 73 -16.92 -4.56 -10.42
CA THR A 73 -18.20 -3.84 -10.54
C THR A 73 -18.78 -3.47 -9.15
N SER A 74 -18.56 -4.31 -8.13
CA SER A 74 -19.02 -4.03 -6.77
C SER A 74 -18.29 -2.87 -6.08
N THR A 75 -17.07 -2.54 -6.51
CA THR A 75 -16.21 -1.52 -5.87
C THR A 75 -16.35 -0.13 -6.47
N GLY A 76 -16.72 0.00 -7.75
CA GLY A 76 -16.79 1.32 -8.40
C GLY A 76 -15.44 2.04 -8.44
N ALA A 77 -14.36 1.28 -8.66
CA ALA A 77 -13.03 1.83 -8.90
C ALA A 77 -12.93 2.49 -10.27
N ASP A 78 -12.08 3.51 -10.41
CA ASP A 78 -11.77 4.15 -11.69
C ASP A 78 -10.68 3.36 -12.44
N ILE A 79 -9.75 2.76 -11.69
CA ILE A 79 -8.61 2.01 -12.25
C ILE A 79 -8.47 0.66 -11.53
N VAL A 80 -8.35 -0.42 -12.30
CA VAL A 80 -8.10 -1.76 -11.77
C VAL A 80 -6.78 -2.28 -12.30
N ILE A 81 -5.90 -2.67 -11.39
CA ILE A 81 -4.58 -3.21 -11.68
C ILE A 81 -4.61 -4.68 -11.28
N ILE A 82 -4.37 -5.58 -12.22
CA ILE A 82 -4.34 -7.02 -11.98
C ILE A 82 -2.93 -7.54 -12.22
N SER A 83 -2.32 -8.14 -11.21
CA SER A 83 -0.99 -8.75 -11.28
C SER A 83 -1.06 -10.27 -11.19
N GLU A 84 0.03 -10.92 -11.62
CA GLU A 84 0.15 -12.38 -11.74
C GLU A 84 -1.02 -13.01 -12.52
N THR A 85 -1.43 -12.37 -13.60
CA THR A 85 -2.54 -12.82 -14.45
C THR A 85 -2.24 -14.16 -15.12
N TRP A 86 -0.95 -14.45 -15.34
CA TRP A 86 -0.42 -15.62 -16.05
C TRP A 86 -1.02 -15.78 -17.46
N LEU A 87 -1.43 -14.66 -18.07
CA LEU A 87 -1.94 -14.65 -19.42
C LEU A 87 -0.85 -14.91 -20.45
N THR A 88 -1.26 -15.55 -21.53
CA THR A 88 -0.47 -15.78 -22.73
C THR A 88 -1.16 -15.09 -23.91
N LYS A 89 -0.40 -14.86 -24.99
CA LYS A 89 -0.91 -14.24 -26.23
C LYS A 89 -2.06 -15.00 -26.91
N SER A 90 -2.42 -16.20 -26.44
CA SER A 90 -3.58 -16.95 -26.97
C SER A 90 -4.91 -16.51 -26.38
N VAL A 91 -4.92 -15.85 -25.21
CA VAL A 91 -6.14 -15.33 -24.58
C VAL A 91 -6.52 -14.02 -25.26
N THR A 92 -7.77 -13.85 -25.68
CA THR A 92 -8.20 -12.62 -26.36
C THR A 92 -8.58 -11.53 -25.37
N ASN A 93 -8.90 -10.32 -25.85
CA ASN A 93 -9.37 -9.24 -24.99
C ASN A 93 -10.83 -9.46 -24.57
N GLU A 94 -11.61 -10.15 -25.40
CA GLU A 94 -13.00 -10.53 -25.12
C GLU A 94 -13.08 -11.49 -23.92
N ASP A 95 -12.13 -12.43 -23.82
CA ASP A 95 -12.04 -13.38 -22.70
C ASP A 95 -11.87 -12.72 -21.33
N ILE A 96 -11.21 -11.55 -21.30
CA ILE A 96 -10.86 -10.81 -20.09
C ILE A 96 -11.57 -9.45 -19.97
N ASN A 97 -12.54 -9.20 -20.83
CA ASN A 97 -13.25 -7.92 -20.87
C ASN A 97 -13.96 -7.66 -19.54
N ILE A 98 -14.05 -6.41 -19.09
CA ILE A 98 -14.87 -6.01 -17.95
C ILE A 98 -15.69 -4.80 -18.40
N ASP A 99 -17.00 -4.85 -18.15
CA ASP A 99 -17.92 -3.81 -18.64
C ASP A 99 -17.52 -2.45 -18.06
N GLU A 100 -17.58 -1.41 -18.90
CA GLU A 100 -17.17 -0.03 -18.58
C GLU A 100 -15.67 0.20 -18.37
N PHE A 101 -14.82 -0.83 -18.55
CA PHE A 101 -13.36 -0.70 -18.47
C PHE A 101 -12.68 -0.92 -19.82
N ASN A 102 -11.61 -0.15 -20.05
CA ASN A 102 -10.70 -0.39 -21.16
C ASN A 102 -9.57 -1.31 -20.70
N VAL A 103 -9.26 -2.33 -21.50
CA VAL A 103 -8.25 -3.34 -21.16
C VAL A 103 -6.90 -2.96 -21.78
N TYR A 104 -5.89 -2.84 -20.92
CA TYR A 104 -4.48 -2.72 -21.30
C TYR A 104 -3.68 -3.80 -20.58
N ARG A 105 -2.86 -4.57 -21.31
CA ARG A 105 -2.13 -5.71 -20.73
C ARG A 105 -0.74 -5.89 -21.35
N MET A 106 0.13 -6.54 -20.58
CA MET A 106 1.45 -6.99 -21.01
C MET A 106 1.60 -8.46 -20.63
N ASP A 107 1.51 -9.33 -21.63
CA ASP A 107 1.56 -10.78 -21.42
C ASP A 107 2.98 -11.29 -21.27
N ARG A 108 3.09 -12.49 -20.69
CA ARG A 108 4.37 -13.20 -20.66
C ARG A 108 4.85 -13.46 -22.10
N PRO A 109 6.12 -13.16 -22.43
CA PRO A 109 6.70 -13.65 -23.67
C PRO A 109 6.63 -15.18 -23.69
N LYS A 110 6.33 -15.75 -24.86
CA LYS A 110 6.41 -17.20 -25.07
C LYS A 110 7.85 -17.67 -24.95
#